data_AF-A0A956VXF0-F1
#
_entry.id   AF-A0A956VXF0-F1
#
_cell.length_a   1.000
_cell.length_b   1.000
_cell.length_c   1.000
_cell.angle_alpha   90.00
_cell.angle_beta   90.00
_cell.angle_gamma   90.00
#
_symmetry.space_group_name_H-M   'P 1'
#
loop_
_entity.id
_entity.type
_entity.pdbx_description
1 polymer ?
#
loop_
_entity_poly.entity_id
_entity_poly.type
_entity_poly.pdbx_seq_one_letter_code
_entity_poly.pdbx_strand_id
1 'polypeptide(L)'
;MRVIELSDREDAAAYAGKLFARWGAEVIKVESPVRAPAAPADDLYLNGGKQRLQLDRHSEDGQAQLAALLGSADVLLTDLPAREVLERRLLEPTSEDDPLVRLSITPFGLDGPYRDYEATPATLLALGGYTYLSGDPG
;
A
#
# COMPACT_ATOMS: atom_id res chain seq x y z
N MET A 1 -11.74 9.72 11.16
CA MET A 1 -11.47 8.75 10.09
C MET A 1 -10.15 8.06 10.37
N ARG A 2 -10.15 6.73 10.41
CA ARG A 2 -9.01 5.86 10.66
C ARG A 2 -8.65 5.11 9.38
N VAL A 3 -7.39 5.20 8.99
CA VAL A 3 -6.82 4.58 7.79
C VAL A 3 -5.73 3.62 8.20
N ILE A 4 -5.84 2.37 7.75
CA ILE A 4 -4.78 1.36 7.88
C ILE A 4 -4.02 1.31 6.57
N GLU A 5 -2.74 1.68 6.64
CA GLU A 5 -1.81 1.56 5.52
C GLU A 5 -1.02 0.27 5.68
N LEU A 6 -1.30 -0.72 4.84
CA LEU A 6 -0.61 -2.00 4.78
C LEU A 6 0.36 -1.99 3.59
N SER A 7 1.60 -1.59 3.82
CA SER A 7 2.63 -1.46 2.78
C SER A 7 4.01 -1.89 3.28
N ASP A 8 4.79 -2.50 2.39
CA ASP A 8 6.18 -2.89 2.65
C ASP A 8 7.19 -1.95 2.00
N ARG A 9 6.72 -0.93 1.27
CA ARG A 9 7.57 -0.04 0.50
C ARG A 9 7.11 1.41 0.68
N GLU A 10 8.00 2.32 0.31
CA GLU A 10 7.73 3.76 0.26
C GLU A 10 7.20 4.14 -1.12
N ASP A 11 6.13 3.46 -1.55
CA ASP A 11 5.59 3.60 -2.89
C ASP A 11 4.20 4.29 -2.84
N ALA A 12 3.23 3.77 -3.59
CA ALA A 12 1.96 4.47 -3.83
C ALA A 12 1.07 4.53 -2.59
N ALA A 13 1.01 3.47 -1.77
CA ALA A 13 0.20 3.47 -0.56
C ALA A 13 0.76 4.44 0.49
N ALA A 14 2.09 4.54 0.59
CA ALA A 14 2.74 5.49 1.49
C ALA A 14 2.40 6.94 1.13
N TYR A 15 2.37 7.28 -0.16
CA TYR A 15 1.95 8.62 -0.59
C TYR A 15 0.45 8.86 -0.37
N ALA A 16 -0.41 7.87 -0.63
CA ALA A 16 -1.84 7.99 -0.35
C ALA A 16 -2.10 8.21 1.15
N GLY A 17 -1.48 7.40 2.02
CA GLY A 17 -1.58 7.54 3.48
C GLY A 17 -1.07 8.90 3.97
N LYS A 18 -0.01 9.44 3.37
CA LYS A 18 0.45 10.81 3.64
C LYS A 18 -0.62 11.85 3.37
N LEU A 19 -1.32 11.74 2.23
CA LEU A 19 -2.40 12.67 1.89
C LEU A 19 -3.52 12.58 2.94
N PHE A 20 -3.94 11.37 3.30
CA PHE A 20 -4.94 11.17 4.36
C PHE A 20 -4.52 11.79 5.70
N ALA A 21 -3.28 11.55 6.14
CA ALA A 21 -2.75 12.15 7.37
C ALA A 21 -2.75 13.69 7.31
N ARG A 22 -2.38 14.28 6.16
CA ARG A 22 -2.41 15.73 5.95
C ARG A 22 -3.80 16.34 6.04
N TRP A 23 -4.84 15.56 5.71
CA TRP A 23 -6.24 15.99 5.85
C TRP A 23 -6.84 15.65 7.22
N GLY A 24 -6.02 15.22 8.19
CA GLY A 24 -6.43 15.01 9.57
C GLY A 24 -6.93 13.61 9.89
N ALA A 25 -6.76 12.63 8.99
CA ALA A 25 -7.05 11.24 9.31
C ALA A 25 -6.02 10.67 10.30
N GLU A 26 -6.45 9.76 11.16
CA GLU A 26 -5.54 8.89 11.90
C GLU A 26 -5.04 7.82 10.93
N VAL A 27 -3.74 7.84 10.60
CA VAL A 27 -3.13 6.86 9.71
C VAL A 27 -2.19 5.97 10.50
N ILE A 28 -2.44 4.67 10.48
CA ILE A 28 -1.59 3.65 11.10
C ILE A 28 -0.93 2.86 9.97
N LYS A 29 0.39 3.02 9.83
CA LYS A 29 1.20 2.21 8.92
C LYS A 29 1.56 0.89 9.61
N VAL A 30 1.12 -0.22 9.03
CA VAL A 30 1.45 -1.57 9.46
C VAL A 30 2.68 -2.03 8.68
N GLU A 31 3.81 -2.17 9.37
CA GLU A 31 5.11 -2.46 8.77
C GLU A 31 5.55 -3.90 9.05
N SER A 32 6.09 -4.57 8.03
CA SER A 32 6.73 -5.87 8.19
C SER A 32 8.05 -5.76 8.97
N PRO A 33 8.34 -6.68 9.92
CA PRO A 33 9.57 -6.65 10.71
C PRO A 33 10.85 -6.92 9.90
N VAL A 34 10.74 -7.54 8.73
CA VAL A 34 11.88 -7.92 7.87
C VAL A 34 12.26 -6.84 6.84
N ARG A 35 11.57 -5.70 6.85
CA ARG A 35 11.80 -4.63 5.88
C ARG A 35 13.05 -3.81 6.22
N ALA A 36 13.86 -3.49 5.20
CA ALA A 36 14.93 -2.51 5.34
C ALA A 36 14.36 -1.09 5.57
N PRO A 37 14.95 -0.29 6.47
CA PRO A 37 14.49 1.07 6.73
C PRO A 37 14.63 1.94 5.48
N ALA A 38 13.65 2.80 5.25
CA ALA A 38 13.71 3.81 4.19
C ALA A 38 14.81 4.84 4.48
N ALA A 39 15.27 5.54 3.44
CA ALA A 39 16.16 6.68 3.65
C ALA A 39 15.47 7.72 4.54
N PRO A 40 16.17 8.37 5.50
CA PRO A 40 15.52 9.24 6.48
C PRO A 40 14.69 10.38 5.88
N ALA A 41 15.13 10.93 4.74
CA ALA A 41 14.40 12.00 4.06
C ALA A 41 13.08 11.50 3.44
N ASP A 42 13.10 10.32 2.82
CA ASP A 42 11.93 9.70 2.21
C ASP A 42 10.94 9.28 3.30
N ASP A 43 11.45 8.70 4.38
CA ASP A 43 10.64 8.31 5.53
C ASP A 43 9.94 9.50 6.16
N LEU A 44 10.65 10.61 6.41
CA LEU A 44 10.05 11.83 6.92
C LEU A 44 9.02 12.41 5.94
N TYR A 45 9.33 12.40 4.64
CA TYR A 45 8.46 12.96 3.61
C TYR A 45 7.16 12.17 3.45
N LEU A 46 7.20 10.84 3.53
CA LEU A 46 6.05 9.96 3.30
C LEU A 46 5.32 9.59 4.58
N ASN A 47 6.04 9.34 5.67
CA ASN A 47 5.47 8.79 6.90
C ASN A 47 5.36 9.82 8.03
N GLY A 48 5.83 11.05 7.82
CA GLY A 48 5.64 12.15 8.76
C GLY A 48 4.16 12.34 9.12
N GLY A 49 3.85 12.21 10.41
CA GLY A 49 2.49 12.36 10.96
C GLY A 49 1.68 11.06 11.03
N LYS A 50 2.20 9.93 10.55
CA LYS A 50 1.56 8.61 10.70
C LYS A 50 1.97 7.95 12.02
N GLN A 51 1.07 7.16 12.60
CA GLN A 51 1.44 6.16 13.60
C GLN A 51 2.02 4.93 12.90
N ARG A 52 2.90 4.20 13.58
CA ARG A 52 3.57 3.01 13.03
C ARG A 52 3.37 1.84 13.96
N LEU A 53 3.01 0.70 13.39
CA LEU A 53 2.89 -0.56 14.10
C LEU A 53 3.70 -1.61 13.34
N GLN A 54 4.72 -2.15 13.99
CA GLN A 54 5.43 -3.31 13.47
C GLN A 54 4.61 -4.56 13.77
N LEU A 55 4.30 -5.34 12.74
CA LEU A 55 3.45 -6.51 12.85
C LEU A 55 3.90 -7.60 11.88
N ASP A 56 4.19 -8.80 12.40
CA ASP A 56 4.35 -9.97 11.53
C ASP A 56 2.98 -10.50 11.10
N ARG A 57 2.47 -9.94 10.00
CA ARG A 57 1.18 -10.31 9.41
C ARG A 57 1.12 -11.74 8.82
N HIS A 58 2.22 -12.50 8.85
CA HIS A 58 2.23 -13.90 8.42
C HIS A 58 2.02 -14.86 9.59
N SER A 59 2.28 -14.43 10.83
CA SER A 59 1.96 -15.17 12.04
C SER A 59 0.45 -15.19 12.33
N GLU A 60 -0.05 -16.23 13.01
CA GLU A 60 -1.46 -16.32 13.43
C GLU A 60 -1.85 -15.13 14.31
N ASP A 61 -1.01 -14.79 15.29
CA ASP A 61 -1.23 -13.65 16.19
C ASP A 61 -1.25 -12.32 15.42
N GLY A 62 -0.34 -12.15 14.45
CA GLY A 62 -0.30 -10.93 13.65
C GLY A 62 -1.49 -10.80 12.69
N GLN A 63 -2.00 -11.91 12.16
CA GLN A 63 -3.24 -11.92 11.38
C GLN A 63 -4.44 -11.52 12.24
N ALA A 64 -4.54 -12.04 13.47
CA ALA A 64 -5.60 -11.68 14.40
C ALA A 64 -5.55 -10.19 14.79
N GLN A 65 -4.35 -9.65 15.05
CA GLN A 65 -4.17 -8.23 15.33
C GLN A 65 -4.51 -7.35 14.12
N LEU A 66 -4.10 -7.74 12.92
CA LEU A 66 -4.45 -7.01 11.69
C LEU A 66 -5.97 -7.00 11.48
N ALA A 67 -6.65 -8.14 11.66
CA ALA A 67 -8.10 -8.23 11.57
C ALA A 67 -8.80 -7.31 12.59
N ALA A 68 -8.30 -7.25 13.83
CA ALA A 68 -8.83 -6.36 14.85
C ALA A 68 -8.66 -4.87 14.49
N LEU A 69 -7.50 -4.50 13.91
CA LEU A 69 -7.26 -3.14 13.42
C LEU A 69 -8.25 -2.77 12.31
N LEU A 70 -8.38 -3.64 11.32
CA LEU A 70 -9.28 -3.46 10.17
C LEU A 70 -10.75 -3.37 10.61
N GLY A 71 -11.17 -4.12 11.63
CA GLY A 71 -12.52 -4.05 12.18
C GLY A 71 -12.89 -2.70 12.81
N SER A 72 -11.90 -1.82 13.06
CA SER A 72 -12.12 -0.46 13.56
C SER A 72 -11.76 0.64 12.55
N ALA A 73 -11.38 0.26 11.33
CA ALA A 73 -10.88 1.17 10.32
C ALA A 73 -11.99 1.59 9.34
N ASP A 74 -11.83 2.79 8.78
CA ASP A 74 -12.70 3.27 7.71
C ASP A 74 -12.12 2.93 6.33
N VAL A 75 -10.79 2.90 6.21
CA VAL A 75 -10.07 2.66 4.94
C VAL A 75 -8.87 1.74 5.14
N LEU A 76 -8.72 0.74 4.26
CA LEU A 76 -7.50 -0.01 4.04
C LEU A 76 -6.82 0.49 2.75
N LEU A 77 -5.56 0.89 2.87
CA LEU A 77 -4.68 1.20 1.74
C LEU A 77 -3.59 0.15 1.64
N THR A 78 -3.34 -0.38 0.45
CA THR A 78 -2.22 -1.29 0.24
C THR A 78 -1.60 -1.14 -1.15
N ASP A 79 -0.29 -1.32 -1.24
CA ASP A 79 0.47 -1.45 -2.48
C ASP A 79 1.27 -2.76 -2.52
N LEU A 80 0.80 -3.76 -1.76
CA LEU A 80 1.36 -5.11 -1.79
C LEU A 80 1.22 -5.73 -3.19
N PRO A 81 2.11 -6.69 -3.55
CA PRO A 81 2.03 -7.39 -4.82
C PRO A 81 0.63 -7.97 -5.09
N ALA A 82 0.16 -7.90 -6.33
CA ALA A 82 -1.18 -8.33 -6.72
C ALA A 82 -1.50 -9.77 -6.26
N ARG A 83 -0.52 -10.68 -6.39
CA ARG A 83 -0.61 -12.04 -5.88
C ARG A 83 -0.95 -12.08 -4.39
N GLU A 84 -0.21 -11.34 -3.56
CA GLU A 84 -0.44 -11.32 -2.11
C GLU A 84 -1.82 -10.76 -1.77
N VAL A 85 -2.24 -9.69 -2.45
CA VAL A 85 -3.57 -9.08 -2.28
C VAL A 85 -4.69 -10.08 -2.55
N LEU A 86 -4.57 -10.86 -3.64
CA LEU A 86 -5.56 -11.86 -4.03
C LEU A 86 -5.54 -13.10 -3.13
N GLU A 87 -4.37 -13.67 -2.85
CA GLU A 87 -4.22 -14.86 -2.01
C GLU A 87 -4.74 -14.61 -0.58
N ARG A 88 -4.52 -13.40 -0.05
CA ARG A 88 -4.98 -13.00 1.28
C ARG A 88 -6.37 -12.36 1.26
N ARG A 89 -7.01 -12.25 0.10
CA ARG A 89 -8.37 -11.70 -0.07
C ARG A 89 -8.54 -10.32 0.59
N LEU A 90 -7.50 -9.48 0.52
CA LEU A 90 -7.47 -8.20 1.25
C LEU A 90 -8.55 -7.22 0.79
N LEU A 91 -9.08 -7.40 -0.43
CA LEU A 91 -10.14 -6.59 -1.00
C LEU A 91 -11.54 -7.17 -0.79
N GLU A 92 -11.65 -8.39 -0.27
CA GLU A 92 -12.95 -9.02 -0.03
C GLU A 92 -13.57 -8.48 1.28
N PRO A 93 -14.87 -8.21 1.31
CA PRO A 93 -15.58 -7.91 2.55
C PRO A 93 -15.61 -9.15 3.46
N THR A 94 -15.49 -8.92 4.76
CA THR A 94 -15.51 -9.97 5.79
C THR A 94 -16.92 -10.36 6.23
N SER A 95 -17.92 -9.52 5.94
CA SER A 95 -19.33 -9.75 6.18
C SER A 95 -20.19 -8.91 5.23
N GLU A 96 -21.50 -9.16 5.19
CA GLU A 96 -22.43 -8.41 4.33
C GLU A 96 -22.51 -6.92 4.68
N ASP A 97 -22.37 -6.58 5.98
CA ASP A 97 -22.43 -5.22 6.51
C ASP A 97 -21.03 -4.59 6.72
N ASP A 98 -19.99 -5.12 6.06
CA ASP A 98 -18.61 -4.65 6.22
C ASP A 98 -18.42 -3.22 5.68
N PRO A 99 -18.20 -2.20 6.54
CA PRO A 99 -18.15 -0.81 6.11
C PRO A 99 -16.77 -0.38 5.58
N LEU A 100 -15.76 -1.25 5.65
CA LEU A 100 -14.37 -0.89 5.36
C LEU A 100 -14.14 -0.69 3.85
N VAL A 101 -13.73 0.52 3.48
CA VAL A 101 -13.29 0.82 2.12
C VAL A 101 -11.90 0.24 1.88
N ARG A 102 -11.73 -0.56 0.84
CA ARG A 102 -10.46 -1.25 0.55
C ARG A 102 -9.89 -0.77 -0.79
N LEU A 103 -8.65 -0.31 -0.78
CA LEU A 103 -7.93 0.15 -1.96
C LEU A 103 -6.59 -0.57 -2.09
N SER A 104 -6.36 -1.18 -3.25
CA SER A 104 -5.05 -1.68 -3.66
C SER A 104 -4.52 -0.85 -4.82
N ILE A 105 -3.25 -0.43 -4.73
CA ILE A 105 -2.55 0.30 -5.79
C ILE A 105 -1.40 -0.59 -6.27
N THR A 106 -1.60 -1.30 -7.38
CA THR A 106 -0.58 -2.12 -8.01
C THR A 106 -0.11 -1.50 -9.33
N PRO A 107 1.11 -1.80 -9.81
CA PRO A 107 1.64 -1.18 -11.02
C PRO A 107 0.82 -1.46 -12.29
N PHE A 108 0.19 -2.64 -12.38
CA PHE A 108 -0.52 -3.11 -13.58
C PHE A 108 -1.94 -3.63 -13.30
N GLY A 109 -2.50 -3.35 -12.12
CA GLY A 109 -3.82 -3.87 -11.71
C GLY A 109 -3.75 -5.25 -11.05
N LEU A 110 -4.92 -5.81 -10.76
CA LEU A 110 -5.09 -7.13 -10.09
C LEU A 110 -5.47 -8.24 -11.08
N ASP A 111 -5.57 -7.91 -12.35
CA ASP A 111 -5.95 -8.79 -13.44
C ASP A 111 -5.08 -8.54 -14.68
N GLY A 112 -5.36 -9.30 -15.74
CA GLY A 112 -4.62 -9.20 -16.99
C GLY A 112 -3.22 -9.85 -16.98
N PRO A 113 -2.54 -9.81 -18.13
CA PRO A 113 -1.28 -10.53 -18.34
C PRO A 113 -0.07 -9.91 -17.62
N TYR A 114 -0.16 -8.63 -17.23
CA TYR A 114 0.94 -7.89 -16.58
C TYR A 114 0.77 -7.77 -15.06
N ARG A 115 -0.31 -8.30 -14.49
CA ARG A 115 -0.58 -8.33 -13.04
C ARG A 115 0.65 -8.62 -12.19
N ASP A 116 1.41 -9.63 -12.58
CA ASP A 116 2.52 -10.20 -11.81
C ASP A 116 3.89 -9.68 -12.29
N TYR A 117 3.92 -8.64 -13.15
CA TYR A 117 5.18 -8.07 -13.62
C TYR A 117 5.83 -7.22 -12.53
N GLU A 118 7.15 -7.34 -12.40
CA GLU A 118 7.94 -6.40 -11.61
C GLU A 118 7.97 -5.03 -12.28
N ALA A 119 7.70 -4.00 -11.49
CA ALA A 119 7.73 -2.63 -11.94
C ALA A 119 8.79 -1.84 -11.19
N THR A 120 9.49 -1.01 -11.96
CA THR A 120 10.29 0.11 -11.46
C THR A 120 9.73 1.39 -12.06
N PRO A 121 10.09 2.57 -11.54
CA PRO A 121 9.76 3.83 -12.21
C PRO A 121 10.15 3.83 -13.70
N ALA A 122 11.31 3.25 -14.05
CA ALA A 122 11.74 3.14 -15.45
C ALA A 122 10.82 2.24 -16.28
N THR A 123 10.43 1.08 -15.74
CA THR A 123 9.49 0.16 -16.42
C THR A 123 8.15 0.84 -16.68
N LEU A 124 7.61 1.57 -15.69
CA LEU A 124 6.33 2.25 -15.80
C LEU A 124 6.37 3.43 -16.77
N LEU A 125 7.45 4.21 -16.76
CA LEU A 125 7.64 5.28 -17.73
C LEU A 125 7.75 4.74 -19.16
N ALA A 126 8.45 3.62 -19.35
CA ALA A 126 8.60 3.00 -20.66
C ALA A 126 7.27 2.42 -21.18
N LEU A 127 6.62 1.56 -20.40
CA LEU A 127 5.36 0.93 -20.79
C LEU A 127 4.18 1.90 -20.84
N GLY A 128 4.22 2.98 -20.07
CA GLY A 128 3.26 4.08 -20.13
C GLY A 128 3.46 5.03 -21.33
N GLY A 129 4.49 4.79 -22.16
CA GLY A 129 4.77 5.59 -23.35
C GLY A 129 5.47 6.93 -23.08
N TYR A 130 5.81 7.25 -21.82
CA TYR A 130 6.47 8.50 -21.47
C TYR A 130 7.84 8.64 -22.13
N THR A 131 8.58 7.54 -22.25
CA THR A 131 9.90 7.55 -22.89
C THR A 131 9.84 7.77 -24.40
N TYR A 132 8.70 7.50 -25.04
CA TYR A 132 8.49 7.83 -26.45
C TYR A 132 8.23 9.33 -26.64
N LEU A 133 7.56 9.96 -25.67
CA LEU A 133 7.18 11.37 -25.72
C LEU A 133 8.28 12.32 -25.22
N SER A 134 9.27 11.80 -24.51
CA SER A 134 10.25 12.60 -23.76
C SER A 134 11.66 12.32 -24.24
N GLY A 135 12.36 13.37 -24.70
CA GLY A 135 13.73 13.28 -25.16
C GLY A 135 14.07 14.41 -26.13
N ASP A 136 15.36 14.50 -26.46
CA ASP A 136 15.81 15.34 -27.56
C ASP A 136 15.55 14.60 -28.89
N PRO A 137 14.86 15.19 -29.88
CA PRO A 137 14.69 14.58 -31.19
C PRO A 137 16.00 14.46 -31.99
N GLY A 138 17.05 15.21 -31.60
CA GLY A 138 18.33 15.34 -32.32
C GLY A 138 18.67 16.78 -32.66
#